data_AF-A0A353EVP3-F1
#
_entry.id   AF-A0A353EVP3-F1
#
_cell.length_a   1.000
_cell.length_b   1.000
_cell.length_c   1.000
_cell.angle_alpha   90.00
_cell.angle_beta   90.00
_cell.angle_gamma   90.00
#
_symmetry.space_group_name_H-M   'P 1'
#
loop_
_entity.id
_entity.type
_entity.pdbx_description
1 polymer ?
#
loop_
_entity_poly.entity_id
_entity_poly.type
_entity_poly.pdbx_seq_one_letter_code
_entity_poly.pdbx_strand_id
1 'polypeptide(L)' 'RIAKLKNFPHMGAPLQAVVAVPNDYRYLVCGNYLAFYRCEDGQVLINRILYGRRNYLKILFGDLTDEHEQ' A
#
# COMPACT_ATOMS: atom_id res chain seq x y z
N ARG A 1 -6.59 -7.09 11.89
CA ARG A 1 -6.96 -5.88 11.11
C ARG A 1 -7.36 -6.23 9.68
N ILE A 2 -6.57 -7.04 8.95
CA ILE A 2 -6.89 -7.50 7.58
C ILE A 2 -8.31 -8.07 7.43
N ALA A 3 -8.78 -8.90 8.37
CA ALA A 3 -10.14 -9.46 8.31
C ALA A 3 -11.27 -8.43 8.19
N LYS A 4 -11.06 -7.18 8.64
CA LYS A 4 -12.05 -6.10 8.52
C LYS A 4 -12.21 -5.61 7.07
N LEU A 5 -11.26 -5.88 6.19
CA LEU A 5 -11.31 -5.50 4.77
C LEU A 5 -12.50 -6.12 4.03
N LYS A 6 -13.00 -7.27 4.49
CA LYS A 6 -14.21 -7.90 3.93
C LYS A 6 -15.43 -6.97 4.02
N ASN A 7 -15.55 -6.24 5.13
CA ASN A 7 -16.71 -5.37 5.39
C ASN A 7 -16.39 -3.90 5.11
N PHE A 8 -15.11 -3.52 5.17
CA PHE A 8 -14.64 -2.15 5.01
C PHE A 8 -13.46 -2.09 4.03
N PRO A 9 -13.67 -2.39 2.74
CA PRO A 9 -12.59 -2.50 1.76
C PRO A 9 -11.79 -1.20 1.60
N HIS A 10 -12.39 -0.04 1.87
CA HIS A 10 -11.72 1.26 1.71
C HIS A 10 -11.12 1.83 3.02
N MET A 11 -11.02 1.04 4.09
CA MET A 11 -10.48 1.52 5.38
C MET A 11 -8.96 1.78 5.38
N GLY A 12 -8.24 1.25 4.38
CA GLY A 12 -6.83 1.54 4.17
C GLY A 12 -6.62 2.88 3.48
N ALA A 13 -5.51 3.54 3.80
CA ALA A 13 -5.14 4.81 3.21
C ALA A 13 -4.77 4.63 1.72
N PRO A 14 -5.11 5.58 0.84
CA PRO A 14 -4.66 5.58 -0.54
C PRO A 14 -3.12 5.61 -0.62
N LEU A 15 -2.53 4.77 -1.46
CA LEU A 15 -1.08 4.75 -1.66
C LEU A 15 -0.57 6.03 -2.34
N GLN A 16 -1.43 6.69 -3.12
CA GLN A 16 -1.16 8.00 -3.73
C GLN A 16 -0.75 9.09 -2.71
N ALA A 17 -1.07 8.92 -1.41
CA ALA A 17 -0.64 9.85 -0.38
C ALA A 17 0.89 9.87 -0.15
N VAL A 18 1.61 8.85 -0.64
CA VAL A 18 3.07 8.71 -0.47
C VAL A 18 3.80 8.40 -1.79
N VAL A 19 3.08 8.28 -2.90
CA VAL A 19 3.61 7.97 -4.23
C VAL A 19 2.90 8.84 -5.25
N ALA A 20 3.65 9.64 -6.01
CA ALA A 20 3.10 10.63 -6.94
C ALA A 20 2.44 10.01 -8.20
N VAL A 21 2.70 8.74 -8.48
CA VAL A 21 2.12 8.04 -9.65
C VAL A 21 0.66 7.69 -9.38
N PRO A 22 -0.29 8.07 -10.26
CA PRO A 22 -1.69 7.69 -10.15
C PRO A 22 -1.86 6.17 -10.07
N ASN A 23 -2.57 5.70 -9.05
CA ASN A 23 -2.82 4.28 -8.82
C ASN A 23 -4.08 4.04 -7.95
N ASP A 24 -4.63 2.84 -7.96
CA ASP A 24 -5.78 2.43 -7.16
C ASP A 24 -5.40 1.67 -5.87
N TYR A 25 -4.10 1.58 -5.57
CA TYR A 25 -3.61 0.85 -4.41
C TYR A 25 -3.89 1.58 -3.10
N ARG A 26 -4.01 0.78 -2.05
CA ARG A 26 -4.21 1.18 -0.66
C ARG A 26 -3.24 0.43 0.22
N TYR A 27 -2.98 0.99 1.40
CA TYR A 27 -2.23 0.30 2.44
C TYR A 27 -2.95 0.33 3.78
N LEU A 28 -2.82 -0.77 4.54
CA LEU A 28 -3.37 -0.91 5.88
C LEU A 28 -2.27 -1.28 6.88
N VAL A 29 -2.09 -0.43 7.89
CA VAL A 29 -1.18 -0.68 9.01
C VAL A 29 -1.75 -1.78 9.91
N CYS A 30 -1.03 -2.88 10.02
CA CYS A 30 -1.34 -4.07 10.80
C CYS A 30 -0.19 -4.38 11.78
N GLY A 31 -0.14 -3.65 12.89
CA GLY A 31 1.00 -3.74 13.82
C GLY A 31 2.27 -3.23 13.15
N ASN A 32 3.34 -4.04 13.17
CA ASN A 32 4.60 -3.70 12.52
C ASN A 32 4.61 -3.99 11.00
N TYR A 33 3.49 -4.36 10.40
CA TYR A 33 3.38 -4.69 8.98
C TYR A 33 2.42 -3.76 8.24
N LEU A 34 2.67 -3.56 6.95
CA LEU A 34 1.83 -2.88 5.99
C LEU A 34 1.29 -3.91 5.01
N ALA A 35 -0.03 -3.99 4.88
CA ALA A 35 -0.67 -4.76 3.81
C ALA A 35 -1.01 -3.79 2.66
N PHE A 36 -0.43 -4.01 1.49
CA PHE A 36 -0.73 -3.27 0.26
C PHE A 36 -1.73 -4.08 -0.56
N TYR A 37 -2.82 -3.42 -0.96
CA TYR A 37 -3.96 -4.07 -1.58
C TYR A 37 -4.69 -3.12 -2.52
N ARG A 38 -5.56 -3.66 -3.38
CA ARG A 38 -6.50 -2.89 -4.20
C ARG A 38 -7.92 -3.44 -4.09
N CYS A 39 -8.89 -2.63 -4.49
CA CYS A 39 -10.29 -3.05 -4.58
C CYS A 39 -10.68 -3.17 -6.05
N GLU A 40 -11.02 -4.38 -6.51
CA GLU A 40 -11.34 -4.67 -7.91
C GLU A 40 -12.56 -5.58 -7.92
N ASP A 41 -13.59 -5.24 -8.72
CA ASP A 41 -14.82 -6.02 -8.88
C ASP A 41 -15.49 -6.47 -7.58
N GLY A 42 -15.51 -5.57 -6.57
CA GLY A 42 -16.08 -5.85 -5.25
C GLY A 42 -15.24 -6.77 -4.37
N GLN A 43 -14.03 -7.11 -4.80
CA GLN A 43 -13.07 -7.94 -4.08
C GLN A 43 -11.89 -7.11 -3.54
N VAL A 44 -11.29 -7.60 -2.47
CA VAL A 44 -10.04 -7.06 -1.90
C VAL A 44 -8.89 -7.99 -2.26
N LEU A 45 -7.95 -7.49 -3.04
CA LEU A 45 -6.77 -8.22 -3.49
C LEU A 45 -5.55 -7.73 -2.72
N ILE A 46 -4.96 -8.57 -1.88
CA ILE A 46 -3.73 -8.24 -1.16
C ILE A 46 -2.54 -8.60 -2.03
N ASN A 47 -1.80 -7.61 -2.51
CA ASN A 47 -0.66 -7.80 -3.40
C ASN A 47 0.64 -8.08 -2.63
N ARG A 48 0.84 -7.39 -1.50
CA ARG A 48 2.08 -7.48 -0.69
C ARG A 48 1.79 -7.26 0.80
N ILE A 49 2.54 -7.94 1.65
CA ILE A 49 2.63 -7.63 3.08
C ILE A 49 4.10 -7.40 3.41
N LEU A 50 4.44 -6.20 3.89
CA LEU A 50 5.81 -5.80 4.17
C LEU A 50 5.98 -5.37 5.62
N TYR A 51 7.17 -5.57 6.18
CA TYR A 51 7.50 -5.04 7.49
C TYR A 51 7.68 -3.52 7.41
N GLY A 52 6.86 -2.77 8.15
CA GLY A 52 6.74 -1.31 8.01
C GLY A 52 7.95 -0.52 8.48
N ARG A 53 8.88 -1.13 9.23
CA ARG A 53 10.15 -0.47 9.61
C ARG A 53 11.26 -0.60 8.56
N ARG A 54 11.02 -1.33 7.47
CA ARG A 54 11.91 -1.28 6.29
C ARG A 54 11.52 -0.09 5.41
N ASN A 55 12.44 0.36 4.57
CA ASN A 55 12.11 1.29 3.49
C ASN A 55 11.24 0.56 2.45
N TYR A 56 9.94 0.49 2.72
CA TYR A 56 8.98 -0.23 1.90
C TYR A 56 8.76 0.46 0.55
N LEU A 57 8.97 1.78 0.45
CA LEU A 57 8.91 2.48 -0.82
C LEU A 57 10.00 1.97 -1.77
N LYS A 58 11.25 1.85 -1.30
CA LYS A 58 12.34 1.23 -2.08
C LYS A 58 12.06 -0.23 -2.43
N ILE A 59 11.39 -0.99 -1.55
CA ILE A 59 11.01 -2.39 -1.84
C ILE A 59 9.91 -2.48 -2.92
N LEU A 60 8.95 -1.54 -2.91
CA LEU A 60 7.81 -1.55 -3.84
C LEU A 60 8.17 -0.98 -5.22
N PHE A 61 9.00 0.06 -5.25
CA PHE A 61 9.26 0.86 -6.45
C PHE A 61 10.73 0.85 -6.90
N GLY A 62 11.63 0.19 -6.17
CA GLY A 62 13.06 0.24 -6.49
C GLY A 62 13.61 1.65 -6.34
N ASP A 63 14.50 2.04 -7.26
CA ASP A 63 15.14 3.37 -7.28
C ASP A 63 14.29 4.45 -7.99
N LEU A 64 13.03 4.15 -8.33
CA LEU A 64 12.08 5.12 -8.92
C LEU A 64 11.73 6.29 -7.98
N THR A 65 12.24 6.29 -6.74
CA THR A 65 12.07 7.37 -5.76
C THR A 65 13.22 8.38 -5.75
N ASP A 66 14.29 8.14 -6.51
CA ASP A 66 15.53 8.93 -6.46
C ASP A 66 15.57 10.08 -7.50
N GLU A 67 14.50 10.30 -8.29
CA GLU A 67 14.49 11.28 -9.39
C GLU A 67 14.11 12.74 -8.99
N HIS A 68 14.27 13.14 -7.73
CA HIS A 68 14.06 14.54 -7.30
C HIS A 68 15.24 15.11 -6.48
N GLU A 69 16.48 14.91 -6.96
CA GLU A 69 17.66 15.67 -6.50
C GLU A 69 18.32 16.50 -7.63
N GLN A 70 17.52 17.20 -8.46
CA GLN A 70 18.04 18.30 -9.31
C GLN A 70 17.20 19.56 -9.18
#